data_AF-A0A1W9QYT1-F1
#
_entry.id   AF-A0A1W9QYT1-F1
#
_cell.length_a   1.000
_cell.length_b   1.000
_cell.length_c   1.000
_cell.angle_alpha   90.00
_cell.angle_beta   90.00
_cell.angle_gamma   90.00
#
_symmetry.space_group_name_H-M   'P 1'
#
loop_
_entity.id
_entity.type
_entity.pdbx_description
1 polymer ?
#
loop_
_entity_poly.entity_id
_entity_poly.type
_entity_poly.pdbx_seq_one_letter_code
_entity_poly.pdbx_strand_id
1 'polypeptide(L)' 'MKILLFGATGLTGKEVLKQALADGHEITVIVRNPRSILSMKN' A
#
# COMPACT_ATOMS: atom_id res chain seq x y z
N MET A 1 4.04 -7.70 10.94
CA MET A 1 3.64 -8.94 10.21
C MET A 1 4.06 -8.84 8.74
N LYS A 2 3.98 -9.93 7.96
CA LYS A 2 4.18 -9.89 6.50
C LYS A 2 2.82 -9.87 5.78
N ILE A 3 2.54 -8.79 5.06
CA ILE A 3 1.22 -8.54 4.44
C ILE A 3 1.39 -8.42 2.93
N LEU A 4 0.59 -9.18 2.17
CA LEU A 4 0.46 -9.01 0.72
C LEU A 4 -0.81 -8.20 0.44
N LEU A 5 -0.66 -7.02 -0.17
CA LEU A 5 -1.76 -6.09 -0.41
C LEU A 5 -2.04 -5.91 -1.91
N PHE A 6 -3.25 -6.24 -2.32
CA PHE A 6 -3.78 -5.94 -3.65
C PHE A 6 -4.62 -4.67 -3.62
N GLY A 7 -4.55 -3.87 -4.68
CA GLY A 7 -5.42 -2.69 -4.80
C GLY A 7 -5.09 -1.55 -3.84
N ALA A 8 -3.83 -1.47 -3.36
CA ALA A 8 -3.38 -0.39 -2.47
C ALA A 8 -3.54 1.02 -3.06
N THR A 9 -3.75 1.14 -4.38
CA THR A 9 -3.97 2.41 -5.07
C THR A 9 -5.42 2.89 -5.02
N GLY A 10 -6.38 2.03 -4.61
CA GLY A 10 -7.80 2.36 -4.49
C GLY A 10 -8.13 3.07 -3.17
N LEU A 11 -9.31 3.67 -3.05
CA LEU A 11 -9.72 4.50 -1.90
C LEU A 11 -9.39 3.85 -0.55
N THR A 12 -9.89 2.64 -0.31
CA THR A 12 -9.64 1.89 0.92
C THR A 12 -8.20 1.38 1.03
N GLY A 13 -7.64 0.92 -0.09
CA GLY A 13 -6.30 0.34 -0.12
C GLY A 13 -5.20 1.31 0.32
N LYS A 14 -5.39 2.62 0.07
CA LYS A 14 -4.46 3.66 0.53
C LYS A 14 -4.43 3.76 2.05
N GLU A 15 -5.61 3.74 2.67
CA GLU A 15 -5.73 3.88 4.12
C GLU A 15 -5.22 2.62 4.84
N VAL A 16 -5.51 1.44 4.30
CA VAL A 16 -4.95 0.17 4.80
C VAL A 16 -3.43 0.16 4.73
N LEU A 17 -2.85 0.61 3.61
CA LEU A 17 -1.38 0.70 3.46
C LEU A 17 -0.78 1.66 4.51
N LYS A 18 -1.42 2.81 4.72
CA LYS A 18 -0.96 3.82 5.69
C LYS A 18 -0.96 3.25 7.12
N GLN A 19 -2.05 2.62 7.55
CA GLN A 19 -2.15 2.05 8.89
C GLN A 19 -1.17 0.89 9.08
N ALA A 20 -1.09 -0.02 8.11
CA ALA A 20 -0.17 -1.15 8.20
C ALA A 20 1.30 -0.71 8.23
N LEU A 21 1.66 0.37 7.53
CA LEU A 21 3.01 0.97 7.63
C LEU A 21 3.24 1.64 8.99
N ALA A 22 2.25 2.35 9.54
CA ALA A 22 2.33 2.96 10.86
C ALA A 22 2.51 1.91 11.98
N ASP A 23 1.88 0.76 11.82
CA ASP A 23 1.99 -0.39 12.74
C ASP A 23 3.29 -1.21 12.53
N GLY A 24 4.21 -0.73 11.68
CA GLY A 24 5.52 -1.34 11.47
C GLY A 24 5.46 -2.70 10.77
N HIS A 25 4.43 -2.94 9.95
CA HIS A 25 4.32 -4.19 9.21
C HIS A 25 5.14 -4.16 7.91
N GLU A 26 5.69 -5.32 7.55
CA GLU A 26 6.37 -5.52 6.27
C GLU A 26 5.30 -5.83 5.21
N ILE A 27 5.17 -4.94 4.22
CA ILE A 27 4.07 -5.00 3.25
C ILE A 27 4.63 -5.13 1.83
N THR A 28 4.15 -6.12 1.09
CA THR A 28 4.36 -6.24 -0.35
C THR A 28 3.08 -5.83 -1.05
N VAL A 29 3.17 -4.83 -1.94
CA VAL A 29 2.02 -4.36 -2.71
C VAL A 29 2.12 -4.87 -4.14
N ILE A 30 1.06 -5.51 -4.63
CA ILE A 30 0.95 -5.90 -6.04
C ILE A 30 0.06 -4.89 -6.77
N VAL A 31 0.66 -4.20 -7.74
CA VAL A 31 -0.02 -3.24 -8.61
C VAL A 31 0.24 -3.55 -10.08
N ARG A 32 -0.70 -3.15 -10.94
CA ARG A 32 -0.56 -3.24 -12.40
C ARG A 32 0.44 -2.21 -12.94
N ASN A 33 0.49 -1.01 -12.35
CA ASN A 33 1.39 0.06 -12.74
C ASN A 33 2.09 0.64 -11.50
N PRO A 34 3.43 0.58 -11.40
CA PRO A 34 4.15 1.11 -10.25
C PRO A 34 4.06 2.63 -10.10
N ARG A 35 3.79 3.38 -11.18
CA ARG A 35 3.61 4.85 -11.11
C ARG A 35 2.42 5.25 -10.23
N SER A 36 1.41 4.39 -10.12
CA SER A 36 0.23 4.64 -9.28
C SER A 36 0.55 4.68 -7.78
N ILE A 37 1.63 4.03 -7.34
CA ILE A 37 2.11 4.07 -5.94
C ILE A 37 3.04 5.27 -5.71
N LEU A 38 3.87 5.64 -6.70
CA LEU A 38 4.79 6.78 -6.58
C LEU A 38 4.06 8.11 -6.33
N SER A 39 2.84 8.25 -6.86
CA SER A 39 1.98 9.42 -6.60
C SER A 39 1.46 9.51 -5.15
N MET A 40 1.71 8.52 -4.29
CA MET A 40 1.26 8.48 -2.90
C MET A 40 2.35 8.91 -1.90
N LYS A 41 3.57 9.21 -2.35
CA LYS A 41 4.63 9.81 -1.52
C LYS A 41 4.40 11.33 -1.42
N ASN A 42 3.62 11.76 -0.42
CA ASN A 42 3.59 13.15 0.05
C ASN A 42 4.00 13.18 1.51
#